data_AF-A0A925YUD3-F1
#
_entry.id   AF-A0A925YUD3-F1
#
_cell.length_a   1.000
_cell.length_b   1.000
_cell.length_c   1.000
_cell.angle_alpha   90.00
_cell.angle_beta   90.00
_cell.angle_gamma   90.00
#
_symmetry.space_group_name_H-M   'P 1'
#
loop_
_entity.id
_entity.type
_entity.pdbx_description
1 polymer ?
#
loop_
_entity_poly.entity_id
_entity_poly.type
_entity_poly.pdbx_seq_one_letter_code
_entity_poly.pdbx_strand_id
1 'polypeptide(L)' 'MSYDYYDADFKNWKNEAELRRNSQGEYEAPQRLRVKFTYQKRSQDVFIMLPTVAQGVPAF' A
#
# COMPACT_ATOMS: atom_id res chain seq x y z
N MET A 1 7.22 12.34 -2.06
CA MET A 1 6.56 11.22 -1.36
C MET A 1 6.38 10.12 -2.38
N SER A 2 6.69 8.87 -2.03
CA SER A 2 6.54 7.74 -2.94
C SER A 2 5.89 6.57 -2.23
N TYR A 3 5.12 5.80 -2.99
CA TYR A 3 4.41 4.63 -2.49
C TYR A 3 5.03 3.38 -3.10
N ASP A 4 5.57 2.49 -2.27
CA ASP A 4 5.97 1.16 -2.73
C ASP A 4 4.87 0.17 -2.38
N TYR A 5 4.24 -0.39 -3.40
CA TYR A 5 3.22 -1.43 -3.29
C TYR A 5 3.89 -2.79 -3.32
N TYR A 6 3.60 -3.66 -2.35
CA TYR A 6 4.11 -5.03 -2.40
C TYR A 6 3.26 -5.89 -3.32
N ASP A 7 3.90 -6.46 -4.33
CA ASP A 7 3.32 -7.46 -5.20
C ASP A 7 3.57 -8.85 -4.60
N ALA A 8 2.50 -9.53 -4.22
CA ALA A 8 2.58 -10.85 -3.60
C ALA A 8 2.91 -11.96 -4.60
N ASP A 9 2.52 -11.79 -5.87
CA ASP A 9 2.73 -12.78 -6.94
C ASP A 9 4.21 -12.84 -7.33
N PHE A 10 4.84 -11.67 -7.45
CA PHE A 10 6.24 -11.53 -7.83
C PHE A 10 7.18 -11.30 -6.64
N LYS A 11 6.65 -11.26 -5.41
CA LYS A 11 7.37 -10.99 -4.15
C LYS A 11 8.27 -9.75 -4.22
N ASN A 12 7.87 -8.73 -4.98
CA ASN A 12 8.66 -7.54 -5.23
C ASN A 12 7.95 -6.27 -4.75
N TRP A 13 8.68 -5.17 -4.71
CA TRP A 13 8.12 -3.86 -4.42
C TRP A 13 8.02 -3.08 -5.72
N LYS A 14 6.82 -2.56 -6.00
CA LYS A 14 6.57 -1.70 -7.15
C LYS A 14 6.37 -0.27 -6.67
N ASN A 15 7.24 0.63 -7.12
CA ASN A 15 7.12 2.05 -6.84
C ASN A 15 6.02 2.65 -7.72
N GLU A 16 5.02 3.27 -7.10
CA GLU A 16 3.97 4.02 -7.77
C GLU A 16 3.93 5.46 -7.21
N ALA A 17 3.71 6.42 -8.12
CA ALA A 17 3.63 7.84 -7.78
C ALA A 17 2.25 8.24 -7.24
N GLU A 18 1.22 7.44 -7.56
CA GLU A 18 -0.17 7.65 -7.17
C GLU A 18 -0.74 6.40 -6.49
N LEU A 19 -1.88 6.56 -5.81
CA LEU A 19 -2.57 5.43 -5.22
C LEU A 19 -3.23 4.57 -6.31
N ARG A 20 -3.03 3.25 -6.27
CA ARG A 20 -3.62 2.35 -7.26
C ARG A 20 -5.14 2.37 -7.18
N ARG A 21 -5.80 2.40 -8.33
CA ARG A 21 -7.24 2.28 -8.47
C ARG A 21 -7.60 1.04 -9.27
N ASN A 22 -8.67 0.36 -8.88
CA ASN A 22 -9.24 -0.75 -9.63
C ASN A 22 -9.99 -0.24 -10.88
N SER A 23 -10.46 -1.16 -11.73
CA SER A 23 -11.21 -0.86 -12.95
C SER A 23 -12.53 -0.11 -12.72
N GLN A 24 -13.01 -0.05 -11.47
CA GLN A 24 -14.22 0.68 -11.05
C GLN A 24 -13.88 2.07 -10.51
N GLY A 25 -12.60 2.45 -10.48
CA GLY A 25 -12.13 3.75 -10.00
C GLY A 25 -11.98 3.85 -8.48
N GLU A 26 -12.20 2.74 -7.76
CA GLU A 26 -12.01 2.66 -6.31
C GLU A 26 -10.54 2.42 -5.97
N TYR A 27 -10.10 2.88 -4.80
CA TYR A 27 -8.74 2.63 -4.35
C TYR A 27 -8.52 1.14 -4.07
N GLU A 28 -7.49 0.56 -4.67
CA GLU A 28 -7.09 -0.81 -4.41
C GLU A 28 -6.24 -0.85 -3.14
N ALA A 29 -6.66 -1.65 -2.15
CA ALA A 29 -5.91 -1.85 -0.92
C ALA A 29 -4.83 -2.93 -1.12
N PRO A 30 -3.53 -2.59 -1.20
CA PRO A 30 -2.47 -3.60 -1.28
C PRO A 30 -2.34 -4.37 0.03
N GLN A 31 -1.86 -5.61 -0.04
CA GLN A 31 -1.53 -6.36 1.18
C GLN A 31 -0.49 -5.63 2.06
N ARG A 32 0.49 -4.98 1.43
CA ARG A 32 1.50 -4.16 2.11
C ARG A 32 1.81 -2.91 1.31
N LEU A 33 1.83 -1.79 2.00
CA LEU A 33 2.21 -0.48 1.47
C LEU A 33 3.41 0.03 2.25
N ARG A 34 4.45 0.47 1.56
CA ARG A 34 5.57 1.20 2.18
C ARG A 34 5.51 2.64 1.71
N VAL A 35 5.34 3.55 2.66
CA VAL A 35 5.31 4.98 2.41
C VAL A 35 6.66 5.57 2.76
N LYS A 36 7.28 6.26 1.80
CA LYS A 36 8.51 7.02 2.04
C LYS A 36 8.24 8.51 1.93
N PHE A 37 8.54 9.23 2.99
CA PHE A 37 8.40 10.67 3.02
C PHE A 37 9.53 11.33 3.81
N THR A 38 9.82 12.59 3.46
CA THR A 38 10.78 13.42 4.18
C THR A 38 10.02 14.54 4.86
N TYR A 39 10.15 14.64 6.18
CA TYR A 39 9.55 15.68 7.00
C TYR A 39 10.62 16.36 7.85
N GLN A 40 10.74 17.69 7.75
CA GLN A 40 11.74 18.49 8.48
C GLN A 40 13.16 17.90 8.44
N LYS A 41 13.64 17.53 7.24
CA LYS A 41 14.95 16.89 6.98
C LYS A 41 15.10 15.46 7.53
N ARG A 42 14.07 14.86 8.11
CA ARG A 42 14.06 13.44 8.51
C ARG A 42 13.33 12.63 7.45
N SER A 43 14.01 11.63 6.90
CA SER A 43 13.38 10.62 6.04
C SER A 43 12.81 9.51 6.91
N GLN A 44 11.54 9.17 6.67
CA GLN A 44 10.86 8.08 7.35
C GLN A 44 10.30 7.09 6.33
N ASP A 45 10.43 5.81 6.68
CA ASP A 45 9.87 4.69 5.95
C ASP A 45 8.85 4.02 6.86
N VAL A 46 7.59 4.01 6.44
CA VAL A 46 6.48 3.42 7.20
C VAL A 46 5.91 2.25 6.42
N PHE A 47 5.79 1.10 7.08
CA PHE A 47 5.13 -0.08 6.53
C PHE A 47 3.71 -0.16 7.07
N ILE A 48 2.74 -0.12 6.17
CA ILE A 48 1.32 -0.27 6.46
C ILE A 48 0.90 -1.63 5.93
N MET A 49 0.54 -2.54 6.84
CA MET A 49 -0.12 -3.78 6.47
C MET A 49 -1.63 -3.50 6.47
N LEU A 50 -2.26 -3.56 5.30
CA LEU A 50 -3.71 -3.42 5.24
C LEU A 50 -4.34 -4.77 5.56
N PRO A 51 -5.36 -4.82 6.43
CA PRO A 51 -6.09 -6.05 6.68
C PRO A 51 -6.77 -6.46 5.38
N THR A 52 -6.40 -7.62 4.83
CA THR A 52 -7.19 -8.25 3.77
C THR A 52 -8.52 -8.65 4.38
N VAL A 53 -9.61 -8.12 3.83
CA VAL A 53 -10.97 -8.59 4.16
C VAL A 53 -11.07 -10.01 3.64
N ALA A 54 -10.71 -10.98 4.48
CA ALA A 54 -10.96 -12.37 4.17
C ALA A 54 -12.48 -12.58 4.21
N GLN A 55 -13.06 -13.08 3.12
CA GLN A 55 -14.47 -13.47 3.09
C GLN A 55 -14.74 -14.40 4.28
N GLY A 56 -15.57 -13.94 5.23
CA GLY A 56 -15.90 -14.67 6.46
C GLY A 56 -15.48 -13.99 7.77
N VAL A 57 -14.78 -12.84 7.74
CA VAL A 57 -14.47 -12.07 8.96
C VAL A 57 -15.41 -10.86 9.06
N PRO A 58 -16.11 -10.65 10.19
CA PRO A 58 -16.98 -9.49 10.37
C PRO A 58 -16.19 -8.19 10.25
N ALA A 59 -16.74 -7.21 9.54
CA ALA A 59 -16.23 -5.84 9.61
C ALA A 59 -16.49 -5.31 11.02
N PHE A 60 -15.42 -4.97 11.74
CA PHE A 60 -15.48 -4.29 13.03
C PHE A 60 -15.16 -2.80 12.86
#